data_AF-A0A653P811-F1
#
_entry.id   AF-A0A653P811-F1
#
_cell.length_a   1.000
_cell.length_b   1.000
_cell.length_c   1.000
_cell.angle_alpha   90.00
_cell.angle_beta   90.00
_cell.angle_gamma   90.00
#
_symmetry.space_group_name_H-M   'P 1'
#
loop_
_entity.id
_entity.type
_entity.pdbx_description
1 polymer ?
#
loop_
_entity_poly.entity_id
_entity_poly.type
_entity_poly.pdbx_seq_one_letter_code
_entity_poly.pdbx_strand_id
1 'polypeptide(L)'
;MDAVIGKNAIVLLGAMFAALIAGYFAFTNLVASKENKISEFRQEWINSLRNSIARYISSLTYLSTLYIHYSARSEDERDKFEMARDVEEIYARVNESYNDIIFRINDSEKNSKGKDLNDTFLSALNKTREHYHKNELVEARKACEPLREASKPLLKYEWKRVKSGELNYRLAKYLAIFVLVSGLLAAFSNAYYIWGESKNHHANIEVKPNKSMNPTANASAD
;
A
#
# COMPACT_ATOMS: atom_id res chain seq x y z
N MET A 1 28.56 21.85 -44.10
CA MET A 1 27.22 22.03 -43.47
C MET A 1 26.79 20.79 -42.70
N ASP A 2 27.12 19.59 -43.18
CA ASP A 2 26.68 18.31 -42.56
C ASP A 2 27.18 18.08 -41.13
N ALA A 3 28.40 18.51 -40.79
CA ALA A 3 28.94 18.39 -39.44
C ALA A 3 28.21 19.26 -38.39
N VAL A 4 27.66 20.42 -38.81
CA VAL A 4 26.89 21.32 -37.93
C VAL A 4 25.48 20.77 -37.74
N ILE A 5 24.87 20.24 -38.80
CA ILE A 5 23.57 19.57 -38.74
C ILE A 5 23.65 18.32 -37.83
N GLY A 6 24.72 17.53 -37.95
CA GLY A 6 24.97 16.37 -37.08
C GLY A 6 25.15 16.73 -35.59
N LYS A 7 25.92 17.78 -35.27
CA LYS A 7 26.07 18.26 -33.89
C LYS A 7 24.74 18.75 -33.29
N ASN A 8 23.97 19.53 -34.06
CA ASN A 8 22.68 20.04 -33.60
C ASN A 8 21.65 18.90 -33.41
N ALA A 9 21.68 17.87 -34.26
CA ALA A 9 20.85 16.69 -34.11
C ALA A 9 21.16 15.91 -32.82
N ILE A 10 22.44 15.76 -32.46
CA ILE A 10 22.84 15.10 -31.19
C ILE A 10 22.34 15.89 -29.97
N VAL A 11 22.47 17.22 -29.99
CA VAL A 11 21.97 18.07 -28.90
C VAL A 11 20.44 17.99 -28.78
N LEU A 12 19.71 18.02 -29.91
CA LEU A 12 18.25 17.87 -29.93
C LEU A 12 17.82 16.51 -29.38
N LEU A 13 18.45 15.42 -29.83
CA LEU A 13 18.17 14.06 -29.35
C LEU A 13 18.47 13.92 -27.86
N GLY A 14 19.57 14.52 -27.39
CA GLY A 14 19.91 14.57 -25.96
C GLY A 14 18.85 15.30 -25.14
N ALA A 15 18.36 16.46 -25.61
CA ALA A 15 17.30 17.21 -24.95
C ALA A 15 15.97 16.46 -24.94
N MET A 16 15.58 15.81 -26.04
CA MET A 16 14.39 14.97 -26.11
C MET A 16 14.48 13.80 -25.14
N PHE A 17 15.63 13.14 -25.07
CA PHE A 17 15.86 12.03 -24.15
C PHE A 17 15.81 12.48 -22.69
N ALA A 18 16.41 13.62 -22.36
CA ALA A 18 16.33 14.21 -21.02
C ALA A 18 14.89 14.55 -20.62
N ALA A 19 14.10 15.13 -21.54
CA ALA A 19 12.69 15.43 -21.32
C ALA A 19 11.85 14.16 -21.10
N LEU A 20 12.11 13.09 -21.86
CA LEU A 20 11.45 11.79 -21.67
C LEU A 20 11.76 11.18 -20.30
N ILE A 21 13.04 11.23 -19.87
CA ILE A 21 13.44 10.76 -18.55
C ILE A 21 12.75 11.58 -17.45
N ALA A 22 12.75 12.92 -17.58
CA ALA A 22 12.08 13.79 -16.62
C ALA A 22 10.57 13.50 -16.54
N GLY A 23 9.90 13.32 -17.68
CA GLY A 23 8.49 12.93 -17.75
C GLY A 23 8.22 11.58 -17.10
N TYR A 24 9.10 10.59 -17.29
CA TYR A 24 9.00 9.29 -16.63
C TYR A 24 9.08 9.39 -15.10
N PHE A 25 10.05 10.14 -14.58
CA PHE A 25 10.16 10.36 -13.14
C PHE A 25 8.97 11.14 -12.57
N ALA A 26 8.48 12.15 -13.30
CA ALA A 26 7.27 12.88 -12.90
C ALA A 26 6.04 11.95 -12.83
N PHE A 27 5.85 11.09 -13.82
CA PHE A 27 4.75 10.13 -13.86
C PHE A 27 4.84 9.09 -12.74
N THR A 28 6.02 8.49 -12.52
CA THR A 28 6.20 7.50 -11.45
C THR A 28 5.99 8.12 -10.07
N ASN A 29 6.44 9.35 -9.84
CA ASN A 29 6.16 10.11 -8.61
C ASN A 29 4.66 10.37 -8.43
N LEU A 30 3.93 10.73 -9.49
CA LEU A 30 2.49 10.94 -9.42
C LEU A 30 1.75 9.64 -9.03
N VAL A 31 2.12 8.52 -9.67
CA VAL A 31 1.53 7.20 -9.37
C VAL A 31 1.84 6.77 -7.94
N ALA A 32 3.08 6.95 -7.48
CA ALA A 32 3.48 6.63 -6.12
C ALA A 32 2.76 7.51 -5.09
N SER A 33 2.64 8.82 -5.36
CA SER A 33 1.90 9.76 -4.50
C SER A 33 0.42 9.37 -4.37
N LYS A 34 -0.23 9.03 -5.50
CA LYS A 34 -1.60 8.51 -5.49
C LYS A 34 -1.72 7.26 -4.63
N GLU A 35 -0.85 6.27 -4.83
CA GLU A 35 -0.91 5.01 -4.08
C GLU A 35 -0.68 5.20 -2.58
N ASN A 36 0.29 6.04 -2.21
CA ASN A 36 0.53 6.40 -0.81
C ASN A 36 -0.71 7.02 -0.18
N LYS A 37 -1.35 7.98 -0.87
CA LYS A 37 -2.56 8.64 -0.39
C LYS A 37 -3.74 7.68 -0.24
N ILE A 38 -3.93 6.79 -1.20
CA ILE A 38 -4.97 5.75 -1.12
C ILE A 38 -4.70 4.80 0.05
N SER A 39 -3.44 4.40 0.24
CA SER A 39 -3.05 3.56 1.37
C SER A 39 -3.33 4.24 2.70
N GLU A 40 -3.01 5.53 2.85
CA GLU A 40 -3.37 6.35 4.03
C GLU A 40 -4.89 6.34 4.27
N PHE A 41 -5.70 6.63 3.25
CA PHE A 41 -7.16 6.65 3.40
C PHE A 41 -7.74 5.29 3.81
N ARG A 42 -7.19 4.19 3.29
CA ARG A 42 -7.64 2.84 3.69
C ARG A 42 -7.18 2.49 5.11
N GLN A 43 -5.98 2.90 5.51
CA GLN A 43 -5.52 2.72 6.90
C GLN A 43 -6.40 3.52 7.86
N GLU A 44 -6.74 4.75 7.51
CA GLU A 44 -7.63 5.61 8.30
C GLU A 44 -9.02 4.98 8.45
N TRP A 45 -9.57 4.42 7.36
CA TRP A 45 -10.82 3.66 7.42
C TRP A 45 -10.73 2.45 8.36
N ILE A 46 -9.65 1.65 8.30
CA ILE A 46 -9.43 0.51 9.21
C ILE A 46 -9.32 0.96 10.67
N ASN A 47 -8.56 2.03 10.92
CA ASN A 47 -8.36 2.58 12.26
C ASN A 47 -9.67 3.14 12.82
N SER A 48 -10.45 3.84 12.00
CA SER A 48 -11.79 4.31 12.35
C SER A 48 -12.71 3.16 12.71
N LEU A 49 -12.77 2.10 11.89
CA LEU A 49 -13.58 0.91 12.18
C LEU A 49 -13.14 0.25 13.51
N ARG A 50 -11.83 0.09 13.74
CA ARG A 50 -11.29 -0.45 15.00
C ARG A 50 -11.72 0.41 16.20
N ASN A 51 -11.64 1.73 16.07
CA ASN A 51 -12.03 2.66 17.12
C ASN A 51 -13.52 2.58 17.43
N SER A 52 -14.38 2.49 16.40
CA SER A 52 -15.83 2.38 16.57
C SER A 52 -16.23 1.06 17.23
N ILE A 53 -15.59 -0.06 16.86
CA ILE A 53 -15.76 -1.35 17.54
C ILE A 53 -15.37 -1.24 19.02
N ALA A 54 -14.22 -0.63 19.33
CA ALA A 54 -13.77 -0.46 20.71
C ALA A 54 -14.72 0.43 21.52
N ARG A 55 -15.20 1.54 20.94
CA ARG A 55 -16.19 2.44 21.54
C ARG A 55 -17.53 1.75 21.80
N TYR A 56 -17.99 0.94 20.84
CA TYR A 56 -19.22 0.17 20.98
C TYR A 56 -19.13 -0.85 22.12
N ILE A 57 -18.07 -1.67 22.11
CA ILE A 57 -17.85 -2.69 23.14
C ILE A 57 -17.70 -2.06 24.53
N SER A 58 -16.92 -0.98 24.65
CA SER A 58 -16.70 -0.30 25.95
C SER A 58 -17.97 0.35 26.47
N SER A 59 -18.73 1.06 25.63
CA SER A 59 -19.97 1.72 26.04
C SER A 59 -21.02 0.68 26.47
N LEU A 60 -21.16 -0.43 25.74
CA LEU A 60 -22.09 -1.50 26.10
C LEU A 60 -21.67 -2.23 27.39
N THR A 61 -20.36 -2.44 27.58
CA THR A 61 -19.81 -3.02 28.82
C THR A 61 -20.03 -2.11 30.02
N TYR A 62 -19.84 -0.80 29.84
CA TYR A 62 -20.06 0.19 30.87
C TYR A 62 -21.53 0.24 31.27
N LEU A 63 -22.43 0.31 30.29
CA LEU A 63 -23.88 0.29 30.50
C LEU A 63 -24.33 -0.94 31.29
N SER A 64 -23.84 -2.12 30.90
CA SER A 64 -24.08 -3.38 31.60
C SER A 64 -23.58 -3.35 33.06
N THR A 65 -22.38 -2.83 33.29
CA THR A 65 -21.79 -2.72 34.63
C THR A 65 -22.57 -1.77 35.53
N LEU A 66 -22.95 -0.60 35.00
CA LEU A 66 -23.74 0.38 35.73
C LEU A 66 -25.11 -0.18 36.13
N TYR A 67 -25.76 -0.92 35.22
CA TYR A 67 -27.06 -1.54 35.51
C TYR A 67 -26.96 -2.63 36.59
N ILE A 68 -25.88 -3.44 36.59
CA ILE A 68 -25.61 -4.41 37.66
C ILE A 68 -25.48 -3.68 39.00
N HIS A 69 -24.66 -2.63 39.08
CA HIS A 69 -24.48 -1.88 40.33
C HIS A 69 -25.77 -1.22 40.82
N TYR A 70 -26.57 -0.65 39.92
CA TYR A 70 -27.86 -0.07 40.26
C TYR A 70 -28.87 -1.11 40.75
N SER A 71 -28.91 -2.28 40.10
CA SER A 71 -29.80 -3.37 40.53
C SER A 71 -29.41 -3.96 41.88
N ALA A 72 -28.17 -3.77 42.32
CA ALA A 72 -27.67 -4.20 43.62
C ALA A 72 -27.93 -3.18 44.76
N ARG A 73 -28.36 -1.95 44.44
CA ARG A 73 -28.76 -0.95 45.45
C ARG A 73 -30.10 -1.31 46.09
N SER A 74 -30.33 -0.85 47.32
CA SER A 74 -31.62 -1.01 47.99
C SER A 74 -32.73 -0.24 47.27
N GLU A 75 -34.00 -0.61 47.47
CA GLU A 75 -35.14 -0.04 46.72
C GLU A 75 -35.35 1.45 46.95
N ASP A 76 -35.02 1.93 48.14
CA ASP A 76 -35.05 3.32 48.57
C ASP A 76 -33.95 4.19 47.94
N GLU A 77 -32.83 3.59 47.52
CA GLU A 77 -31.69 4.28 46.87
C GLU A 77 -31.74 4.23 45.33
N ARG A 78 -32.78 3.60 44.75
CA ARG A 78 -32.96 3.42 43.31
C ARG A 78 -33.76 4.57 42.68
N ASP A 79 -33.09 5.71 42.47
CA ASP A 79 -33.66 6.79 41.66
C ASP A 79 -33.52 6.49 40.15
N LYS A 80 -34.64 6.16 39.52
CA LYS A 80 -34.72 5.86 38.07
C LYS A 80 -34.46 7.09 37.20
N PHE A 81 -34.82 8.29 37.68
CA PHE A 81 -34.65 9.53 36.94
C PHE A 81 -33.18 9.97 36.94
N GLU A 82 -32.50 9.87 38.10
CA GLU A 82 -31.06 10.10 38.20
C GLU A 82 -30.28 9.12 37.29
N MET A 83 -30.61 7.83 37.36
CA MET A 83 -30.02 6.82 36.48
C MET A 83 -30.21 7.17 34.99
N ALA A 84 -31.44 7.54 34.58
CA ALA A 84 -31.74 7.87 33.18
C ALA A 84 -30.90 9.04 32.66
N ARG A 85 -30.67 10.07 33.49
CA ARG A 85 -29.82 11.21 33.15
C ARG A 85 -28.35 10.81 33.03
N ASP A 86 -27.87 9.94 33.91
CA ASP A 86 -26.47 9.53 33.94
C ASP A 86 -26.09 8.57 32.79
N VAL A 87 -27.09 7.90 32.18
CA VAL A 87 -26.88 6.94 31.07
C VAL A 87 -27.21 7.48 29.69
N GLU A 88 -27.81 8.66 29.58
CA GLU A 88 -28.21 9.25 28.30
C GLU A 88 -27.05 9.28 27.30
N GLU A 89 -25.90 9.80 27.74
CA GLU A 89 -24.70 9.89 26.89
C GLU A 89 -24.17 8.51 26.50
N ILE A 90 -24.25 7.52 27.40
CA ILE A 90 -23.80 6.16 27.13
C ILE A 90 -24.70 5.48 26.08
N TYR A 91 -26.01 5.67 26.19
CA TYR A 91 -26.96 5.20 25.18
C TYR A 91 -26.71 5.84 23.82
N ALA A 92 -26.45 7.16 23.79
CA ALA A 92 -26.08 7.86 22.55
C ALA A 92 -24.81 7.25 21.94
N ARG A 93 -23.75 7.04 22.74
CA ARG A 93 -22.49 6.43 22.28
C ARG A 93 -22.66 5.00 21.77
N VAL A 94 -23.48 4.16 22.42
CA VAL A 94 -23.79 2.79 21.93
C VAL A 94 -24.43 2.84 20.55
N ASN A 95 -25.41 3.73 20.35
CA ASN A 95 -26.10 3.84 19.06
C ASN A 95 -25.22 4.47 17.97
N GLU A 96 -24.50 5.54 18.29
CA GLU A 96 -23.57 6.21 17.38
C GLU A 96 -22.51 5.23 16.86
N SER A 97 -21.83 4.53 17.78
CA SER A 97 -20.77 3.59 17.41
C SER A 97 -21.30 2.38 16.64
N TYR A 98 -22.49 1.86 16.97
CA TYR A 98 -23.14 0.81 16.19
C TYR A 98 -23.39 1.26 14.74
N ASN A 99 -23.98 2.45 14.57
CA ASN A 99 -24.29 2.97 13.24
C ASN A 99 -23.02 3.26 12.43
N ASP A 100 -21.99 3.83 13.05
CA ASP A 100 -20.71 4.07 12.38
C ASP A 100 -20.04 2.76 11.92
N ILE A 101 -20.15 1.68 12.70
CA ILE A 101 -19.68 0.34 12.26
C ILE A 101 -20.48 -0.13 11.04
N ILE A 102 -21.81 -0.09 11.10
CA ILE A 102 -22.69 -0.56 10.00
C ILE A 102 -22.44 0.21 8.72
N PHE A 103 -22.28 1.54 8.77
CA PHE A 103 -22.02 2.36 7.58
C PHE A 103 -20.65 2.11 6.95
N ARG A 104 -19.68 1.56 7.71
CA ARG A 104 -18.34 1.28 7.19
C ARG A 104 -18.23 -0.10 6.55
N ILE A 105 -18.98 -1.09 7.04
CA ILE A 105 -18.91 -2.45 6.50
C ILE A 105 -19.65 -2.50 5.17
N ASN A 106 -18.95 -2.99 4.15
CA ASN A 106 -19.55 -3.23 2.83
C ASN A 106 -20.36 -4.54 2.85
N ASP A 107 -21.67 -4.43 2.66
CA ASP A 107 -22.58 -5.56 2.52
C ASP A 107 -22.37 -6.35 1.21
N SER A 108 -21.82 -5.70 0.18
CA SER A 108 -21.64 -6.23 -1.17
C SER A 108 -20.19 -6.62 -1.48
N GLU A 109 -19.51 -7.32 -0.56
CA GLU A 109 -18.14 -7.78 -0.79
C GLU A 109 -18.09 -8.87 -1.89
N LYS A 110 -17.31 -8.60 -2.94
CA LYS A 110 -17.17 -9.47 -4.10
C LYS A 110 -16.27 -10.67 -3.80
N ASN A 111 -15.29 -10.49 -2.92
CA ASN A 111 -14.38 -11.57 -2.55
C ASN A 111 -15.06 -12.52 -1.57
N SER A 112 -15.16 -13.81 -1.91
CA SER A 112 -15.83 -14.82 -1.08
C SER A 112 -15.31 -14.87 0.37
N LYS A 113 -13.99 -14.75 0.56
CA LYS A 113 -13.37 -14.73 1.88
C LYS A 113 -13.69 -13.44 2.65
N GLY A 114 -13.69 -12.30 1.97
CA GLY A 114 -14.06 -11.02 2.60
C GLY A 114 -15.53 -11.04 3.03
N LYS A 115 -16.41 -11.58 2.18
CA LYS A 115 -17.83 -11.75 2.47
C LYS A 115 -18.06 -12.63 3.70
N ASP A 116 -17.41 -13.79 3.77
CA ASP A 116 -17.54 -14.70 4.91
C ASP A 116 -17.11 -14.06 6.25
N LEU A 117 -16.04 -13.25 6.20
CA LEU A 117 -15.57 -12.47 7.36
C LEU A 117 -16.56 -11.36 7.74
N ASN A 118 -17.11 -10.63 6.76
CA ASN A 118 -18.13 -9.61 7.00
C ASN A 118 -19.40 -10.24 7.60
N ASP A 119 -19.88 -11.35 7.03
CA ASP A 119 -21.08 -12.05 7.50
C ASP A 119 -20.90 -12.55 8.94
N THR A 120 -19.73 -13.12 9.25
CA THR A 120 -19.39 -13.57 10.61
C THR A 120 -19.36 -12.40 11.59
N PHE A 121 -18.72 -11.29 11.22
CA PHE A 121 -18.65 -10.08 12.04
C PHE A 121 -20.03 -9.46 12.26
N LEU A 122 -20.82 -9.30 11.20
CA LEU A 122 -22.17 -8.72 11.26
C LEU A 122 -23.12 -9.61 12.07
N SER A 123 -23.00 -10.94 11.97
CA SER A 123 -23.76 -11.86 12.82
C SER A 123 -23.43 -11.66 14.30
N ALA A 124 -22.14 -11.54 14.65
CA ALA A 124 -21.73 -11.29 16.03
C ALA A 124 -22.20 -9.91 16.53
N LEU A 125 -22.10 -8.88 15.68
CA LEU A 125 -22.59 -7.53 15.98
C LEU A 125 -24.11 -7.52 16.21
N ASN A 126 -24.87 -8.18 15.35
CA ASN A 126 -26.33 -8.28 15.49
C ASN A 126 -26.74 -8.99 16.77
N LYS A 127 -26.04 -10.05 17.20
CA LYS A 127 -26.31 -10.69 18.50
C LYS A 127 -26.17 -9.72 19.68
N THR A 128 -25.15 -8.86 19.67
CA THR A 128 -25.04 -7.82 20.73
C THR A 128 -26.22 -6.85 20.69
N ARG A 129 -26.69 -6.49 19.49
CA ARG A 129 -27.79 -5.56 19.28
C ARG A 129 -29.14 -6.16 19.69
N GLU A 130 -29.36 -7.43 19.40
CA GLU A 130 -30.56 -8.18 19.80
C GLU A 130 -30.72 -8.22 21.32
N HIS A 131 -29.66 -8.60 22.06
CA HIS A 131 -29.69 -8.59 23.52
C HIS A 131 -29.87 -7.17 24.07
N TYR A 132 -29.21 -6.17 23.47
CA TYR A 132 -29.37 -4.78 23.84
C TYR A 132 -30.82 -4.29 23.66
N HIS A 133 -31.49 -4.63 22.55
CA HIS A 133 -32.90 -4.27 22.31
C HIS A 133 -33.88 -4.98 23.25
N LYS A 134 -33.54 -6.19 23.72
CA LYS A 134 -34.30 -6.91 24.75
C LYS A 134 -34.02 -6.41 26.18
N ASN A 135 -33.16 -5.40 26.33
CA ASN A 135 -32.67 -4.90 27.63
C ASN A 135 -31.91 -5.96 28.46
N GLU A 136 -31.35 -6.98 27.79
CA GLU A 136 -30.54 -8.06 28.39
C GLU A 136 -29.06 -7.63 28.44
N LEU A 137 -28.75 -6.55 29.18
CA LEU A 137 -27.44 -5.90 29.13
C LEU A 137 -26.26 -6.80 29.54
N VAL A 138 -26.49 -7.79 30.41
CA VAL A 138 -25.47 -8.76 30.81
C VAL A 138 -25.13 -9.71 29.65
N GLU A 139 -26.15 -10.19 28.93
CA GLU A 139 -25.95 -11.05 27.76
C GLU A 139 -25.39 -10.26 26.58
N ALA A 140 -25.82 -9.01 26.41
CA ALA A 140 -25.25 -8.09 25.42
C ALA A 140 -23.74 -7.89 25.66
N ARG A 141 -23.32 -7.72 26.92
CA ARG A 141 -21.90 -7.66 27.32
C ARG A 141 -21.16 -8.96 27.03
N LYS A 142 -21.75 -10.13 27.31
CA LYS A 142 -21.13 -11.43 27.00
C LYS A 142 -20.94 -11.60 25.49
N ALA A 143 -21.91 -11.16 24.69
CA ALA A 143 -21.86 -11.19 23.23
C ALA A 143 -20.77 -10.27 22.64
N CYS A 144 -20.25 -9.29 23.38
CA CYS A 144 -19.10 -8.49 22.95
C CYS A 144 -17.83 -9.31 22.72
N GLU A 145 -17.66 -10.45 23.41
CA GLU A 145 -16.47 -11.28 23.26
C GLU A 145 -16.43 -11.96 21.88
N PRO A 146 -17.50 -12.67 21.44
CA PRO A 146 -17.62 -13.12 20.05
C PRO A 146 -17.44 -12.00 19.01
N LEU A 147 -17.99 -10.80 19.26
CA LEU A 147 -17.80 -9.65 18.37
C LEU A 147 -16.32 -9.26 18.26
N ARG A 148 -15.60 -9.21 19.39
CA ARG A 148 -14.16 -8.94 19.44
C ARG A 148 -13.36 -9.99 18.68
N GLU A 149 -13.68 -11.27 18.86
CA GLU A 149 -13.01 -12.36 18.14
C GLU A 149 -13.27 -12.34 16.65
N ALA A 150 -14.51 -12.04 16.21
CA ALA A 150 -14.85 -11.89 14.80
C ALA A 150 -14.19 -10.65 14.14
N SER A 151 -13.95 -9.59 14.93
CA SER A 151 -13.30 -8.36 14.46
C SER A 151 -11.84 -8.57 14.05
N LYS A 152 -11.10 -9.42 14.78
CA LYS A 152 -9.66 -9.65 14.54
C LYS A 152 -9.33 -10.16 13.13
N PRO A 153 -9.94 -11.26 12.62
CA PRO A 153 -9.65 -11.76 11.28
C PRO A 153 -10.12 -10.80 10.19
N LEU A 154 -11.24 -10.11 10.37
CA LEU A 154 -11.74 -9.08 9.46
C LEU A 154 -10.73 -7.93 9.31
N LEU A 155 -10.31 -7.32 10.41
CA LEU A 155 -9.33 -6.22 10.40
C LEU A 155 -7.98 -6.67 9.82
N LYS A 156 -7.56 -7.93 10.10
CA LYS A 156 -6.34 -8.50 9.53
C LYS A 156 -6.44 -8.73 8.03
N TYR A 157 -7.61 -9.13 7.54
CA TYR A 157 -7.87 -9.30 6.11
C TYR A 157 -7.78 -7.95 5.37
N GLU A 158 -8.45 -6.92 5.89
CA GLU A 158 -8.39 -5.57 5.32
C GLU A 158 -6.97 -4.98 5.37
N TRP A 159 -6.24 -5.18 6.47
CA TRP A 159 -4.85 -4.77 6.57
C TRP A 159 -3.95 -5.41 5.49
N LYS A 160 -4.17 -6.70 5.20
CA LYS A 160 -3.44 -7.39 4.12
C LYS A 160 -3.81 -6.83 2.75
N ARG A 161 -5.07 -6.46 2.51
CA ARG A 161 -5.50 -5.80 1.27
C ARG A 161 -4.80 -4.46 1.09
N VAL A 162 -4.77 -3.64 2.12
CA VAL A 162 -4.06 -2.35 2.10
C VAL A 162 -2.58 -2.52 1.79
N LYS A 163 -1.89 -3.42 2.50
CA LYS A 163 -0.47 -3.70 2.23
C LYS A 163 -0.19 -4.19 0.83
N SER A 164 -1.14 -4.90 0.25
CA SER A 164 -0.99 -5.44 -1.08
C SER A 164 -1.10 -4.33 -2.16
N GLY A 165 -1.78 -3.21 -1.87
CA GLY A 165 -1.93 -2.10 -2.81
C GLY A 165 -2.84 -2.40 -4.00
N GLU A 166 -3.06 -1.41 -4.86
CA GLU A 166 -3.92 -1.54 -6.06
C GLU A 166 -3.25 -2.36 -7.18
N LEU A 167 -4.05 -3.09 -7.96
CA LEU A 167 -3.55 -3.92 -9.07
C LEU A 167 -2.73 -3.08 -10.07
N ASN A 168 -3.24 -1.89 -10.41
CA ASN A 168 -2.58 -0.97 -11.33
C ASN A 168 -1.21 -0.51 -10.82
N TYR A 169 -1.09 -0.26 -9.52
CA TYR A 169 0.18 0.11 -8.91
C TYR A 169 1.18 -1.05 -8.98
N ARG A 170 0.75 -2.28 -8.69
CA ARG A 170 1.62 -3.47 -8.82
C ARG A 170 2.13 -3.64 -10.25
N LEU A 171 1.25 -3.49 -11.24
CA LEU A 171 1.61 -3.58 -12.66
C LEU A 171 2.62 -2.48 -13.03
N ALA A 172 2.35 -1.23 -12.67
CA ALA A 172 3.26 -0.11 -12.91
C ALA A 172 4.64 -0.34 -12.27
N LYS A 173 4.67 -0.88 -11.05
CA LYS A 173 5.90 -1.24 -10.35
C LYS A 173 6.70 -2.31 -11.10
N TYR A 174 6.05 -3.39 -11.55
CA TYR A 174 6.75 -4.44 -12.30
C TYR A 174 7.24 -3.97 -13.67
N LEU A 175 6.45 -3.14 -14.36
CA LEU A 175 6.85 -2.53 -15.62
C LEU A 175 8.08 -1.62 -15.44
N ALA A 176 8.09 -0.79 -14.38
CA ALA A 176 9.24 0.04 -14.05
C ALA A 176 10.51 -0.79 -13.78
N ILE A 177 10.39 -1.88 -13.02
CA ILE A 177 11.50 -2.80 -12.76
C ILE A 177 12.00 -3.42 -14.08
N PHE A 178 11.08 -3.87 -14.94
CA PHE A 178 11.42 -4.46 -16.22
C PHE A 178 12.19 -3.48 -17.12
N VAL A 179 11.74 -2.22 -17.23
CA VAL A 179 12.40 -1.18 -18.01
C VAL A 179 13.79 -0.84 -17.45
N LEU A 180 13.94 -0.80 -16.13
CA LEU A 180 15.24 -0.56 -15.50
C LEU A 180 16.23 -1.70 -15.78
N VAL A 181 15.79 -2.95 -15.62
CA VAL A 181 16.62 -4.13 -15.87
C VAL A 181 17.01 -4.23 -17.34
N SER A 182 16.07 -4.00 -18.27
CA SER A 182 16.35 -4.02 -19.71
C SER A 182 17.31 -2.91 -20.11
N GLY A 183 17.15 -1.70 -19.56
CA GLY A 183 18.07 -0.58 -19.77
C GLY A 183 19.48 -0.87 -19.27
N LEU A 184 19.62 -1.46 -18.07
CA LEU A 184 20.92 -1.87 -17.53
C LEU A 184 21.58 -2.94 -18.41
N LEU A 185 20.84 -3.97 -18.82
CA LEU A 185 21.35 -5.02 -19.70
C LEU A 185 21.82 -4.45 -21.03
N ALA A 186 21.03 -3.56 -21.66
CA ALA A 186 21.41 -2.89 -22.89
C ALA A 186 22.69 -2.06 -22.72
N ALA A 187 22.84 -1.33 -21.61
CA ALA A 187 24.04 -0.57 -21.32
C ALA A 187 25.27 -1.48 -21.16
N PHE A 188 25.15 -2.59 -20.42
CA PHE A 188 26.21 -3.57 -20.25
C PHE A 188 26.60 -4.23 -21.58
N SER A 189 25.64 -4.62 -22.42
CA SER A 189 25.90 -5.21 -23.73
C SER A 189 26.63 -4.23 -24.65
N ASN A 190 26.23 -2.96 -24.68
CA ASN A 190 26.92 -1.93 -25.46
C ASN A 190 28.36 -1.70 -24.95
N ALA A 191 28.56 -1.60 -23.63
CA ALA A 191 29.89 -1.46 -23.05
C ALA A 191 30.80 -2.65 -23.37
N TYR A 192 30.27 -3.87 -23.32
CA TYR A 192 31.00 -5.09 -23.69
C TYR A 192 31.40 -5.08 -25.17
N TYR A 193 30.47 -4.70 -26.06
CA TYR A 193 30.74 -4.61 -27.50
C TYR A 193 31.86 -3.60 -27.81
N ILE A 194 31.76 -2.38 -27.25
CA ILE A 194 32.77 -1.32 -27.43
C ILE A 194 34.15 -1.78 -26.91
N TRP A 195 34.19 -2.46 -25.77
CA TRP A 195 35.45 -2.98 -25.22
C TRP A 195 36.06 -4.08 -26.08
N GLY A 196 35.23 -4.96 -26.66
CA GLY A 196 35.66 -6.00 -27.59
C GLY A 196 36.24 -5.41 -28.90
N GLU A 197 35.59 -4.40 -29.45
CA GLU A 197 36.04 -3.73 -30.68
C GLU A 197 37.34 -2.94 -30.47
N SER A 198 37.51 -2.29 -29.31
CA SER A 198 38.77 -1.65 -28.93
C SER A 198 39.94 -2.64 -28.89
N LYS A 199 39.75 -3.85 -28.33
CA LYS A 199 40.79 -4.90 -28.34
C LYS A 199 41.16 -5.36 -29.75
N ASN A 200 40.17 -5.52 -30.64
CA ASN A 200 40.39 -5.95 -32.02
C ASN A 200 41.12 -4.89 -32.86
N HIS A 201 40.90 -3.61 -32.59
CA HIS A 201 41.65 -2.53 -33.25
C HIS A 201 43.11 -2.45 -32.78
N HIS A 202 43.41 -2.66 -31.48
CA HIS A 202 44.78 -2.69 -31.00
C HIS A 202 45.59 -3.87 -31.57
N ALA A 203 44.99 -5.06 -31.69
CA ALA A 203 45.65 -6.23 -32.29
C ALA A 203 46.01 -6.03 -33.78
N ASN A 204 45.22 -5.27 -34.55
CA ASN A 204 45.51 -4.98 -35.95
C ASN A 204 46.61 -3.93 -36.18
N ILE A 205 46.92 -3.09 -35.18
CA ILE A 205 47.96 -2.07 -35.28
C ILE A 205 49.36 -2.67 -35.07
N GLU A 206 49.50 -3.69 -34.22
CA GLU A 206 50.79 -4.39 -34.00
C GLU A 206 51.21 -5.28 -35.20
N VAL A 207 50.30 -5.70 -36.07
CA VAL A 207 50.57 -6.69 -37.14
C VAL A 207 50.99 -6.05 -38.48
N LYS A 208 51.35 -4.76 -38.54
CA LYS A 208 52.01 -4.19 -39.73
C LYS A 208 53.53 -4.28 -39.61
N PRO A 209 54.22 -5.30 -40.17
CA PRO A 209 55.67 -5.35 -40.18
C PRO A 209 56.25 -4.24 -41.07
N ASN A 210 57.22 -3.53 -40.51
CA ASN A 210 58.03 -2.50 -41.14
C ASN A 210 58.70 -3.06 -42.42
N LYS A 211 58.25 -2.62 -43.60
CA LYS A 211 58.79 -3.03 -44.89
C LYS A 211 59.41 -1.84 -45.60
N SER A 212 60.60 -1.40 -45.16
CA SER A 212 61.57 -0.69 -46.02
C SER A 212 62.90 -0.42 -45.29
N MET A 213 63.98 -1.07 -45.71
CA MET A 213 65.30 -0.44 -45.96
C MET A 213 66.30 -1.49 -46.44
N ASN A 214 66.49 -1.57 -47.76
CA ASN A 214 67.72 -2.09 -48.36
C ASN A 214 68.76 -0.96 -48.35
N PRO A 215 70.02 -1.22 -47.97
CA PRO A 215 71.13 -0.39 -48.40
C PRO A 215 71.91 -1.12 -49.50
N THR A 216 71.79 -0.60 -50.72
CA THR A 216 72.81 -0.73 -51.77
C THR A 216 73.92 0.28 -51.51
N ALA A 217 75.17 -0.15 -51.40
CA ALA A 217 76.33 0.68 -51.74
C ALA A 217 77.55 -0.22 -52.04
N ASN A 218 77.92 -0.26 -53.31
CA ASN A 218 79.20 -0.75 -53.81
C ASN A 218 80.33 0.19 -53.34
N ALA A 219 81.48 -0.36 -52.98
CA ALA A 219 82.77 0.35 -53.04
C ALA A 219 83.86 -0.63 -53.49
N SER A 220 84.45 -0.33 -54.64
CA SER A 220 85.66 -0.92 -55.21
C SER A 220 86.86 0.00 -55.00
N ALA A 221 88.07 -0.57 -54.95
CA ALA A 221 89.46 -0.03 -55.02
C ALA A 221 90.24 -0.48 -53.77
N ASP A 222 91.42 -1.12 -53.82
CA ASP A 222 92.37 -1.54 -54.86
C ASP A 222 92.99 -2.88 -54.43
#